data_AF-A0A917Z478-F1
#
_entry.id   AF-A0A917Z478-F1
#
_cell.length_a   1.000
_cell.length_b   1.000
_cell.length_c   1.000
_cell.angle_alpha   90.00
_cell.angle_beta   90.00
_cell.angle_gamma   90.00
#
_symmetry.space_group_name_H-M   'P 1'
#
loop_
_entity.id
_entity.type
_entity.pdbx_description
1 polymer ?
#
loop_
_entity_poly.entity_id
_entity_poly.type
_entity_poly.pdbx_seq_one_letter_code
_entity_poly.pdbx_strand_id
1 'polypeptide(L)'
;MYEAAESNEMAYLSLWAVLEKGLKIIEVVRKREELYEQVCAWKDYLDGQNNKQPSAIKSFSLQEPEKIPDVKVISGYMGGLPVVTEIMNTQSKNGSTKWRDRRNRIAHQAAPFGSNEKYEEFRDKICTGIDEMEKAIIDYET
;
A
#
# COMPACT_ATOMS: atom_id res chain seq x y z
N MET A 1 -14.90 16.02 10.48
CA MET A 1 -14.84 15.14 9.28
C MET A 1 -15.01 16.03 8.07
N TYR A 2 -14.23 15.90 6.99
CA TYR A 2 -14.28 16.84 5.85
C TYR A 2 -15.65 16.89 5.15
N GLU A 3 -16.41 15.78 5.18
CA GLU A 3 -17.81 15.73 4.71
C GLU A 3 -18.72 16.69 5.50
N ALA A 4 -18.49 16.86 6.80
CA ALA A 4 -19.24 17.80 7.63
C ALA A 4 -18.89 19.28 7.33
N ALA A 5 -17.84 19.51 6.54
CA ALA A 5 -17.44 20.81 6.03
C ALA A 5 -17.67 20.91 4.51
N GLU A 6 -18.47 20.00 3.93
CA GLU A 6 -18.81 19.92 2.49
C GLU A 6 -17.60 19.83 1.55
N SER A 7 -16.46 19.36 2.06
CA SER A 7 -15.22 19.23 1.27
C SER A 7 -15.00 17.78 0.83
N ASN A 8 -15.73 17.39 -0.22
CA ASN A 8 -15.70 16.05 -0.80
C ASN A 8 -14.31 15.68 -1.36
N GLU A 9 -13.61 16.63 -1.95
CA GLU A 9 -12.25 16.47 -2.45
C GLU A 9 -11.27 16.11 -1.32
N MET A 10 -11.34 16.84 -0.21
CA MET A 10 -10.47 16.60 0.94
C MET A 10 -10.84 15.32 1.68
N ALA A 11 -12.13 14.98 1.74
CA ALA A 11 -12.59 13.70 2.26
C ALA A 11 -11.99 12.53 1.44
N TYR A 12 -12.08 12.59 0.11
CA TYR A 12 -11.50 11.60 -0.78
C TYR A 12 -9.98 11.49 -0.64
N LEU A 13 -9.26 12.62 -0.60
CA LEU A 13 -7.80 12.62 -0.38
C LEU A 13 -7.41 12.02 0.98
N SER A 14 -8.21 12.26 2.01
CA SER A 14 -7.96 11.73 3.36
C SER A 14 -8.13 10.22 3.41
N LEU A 15 -9.20 9.69 2.80
CA LEU A 15 -9.41 8.24 2.67
C LEU A 15 -8.27 7.60 1.89
N TRP A 16 -7.85 8.24 0.79
CA TRP A 16 -6.71 7.78 0.01
C TRP A 16 -5.45 7.72 0.87
N ALA A 17 -5.16 8.75 1.68
CA ALA A 17 -4.00 8.76 2.57
C ALA A 17 -4.03 7.63 3.61
N VAL A 18 -5.20 7.24 4.11
CA VAL A 18 -5.36 6.07 5.01
C VAL A 18 -4.96 4.79 4.28
N LEU A 19 -5.49 4.57 3.07
CA LEU A 19 -5.13 3.41 2.25
C LEU A 19 -3.63 3.39 1.93
N GLU A 20 -3.06 4.52 1.49
CA GLU A 20 -1.62 4.62 1.19
C GLU A 20 -0.75 4.27 2.39
N LYS A 21 -1.09 4.78 3.59
CA LYS A 21 -0.36 4.47 4.81
C LYS A 21 -0.42 2.98 5.16
N GLY A 22 -1.61 2.37 5.09
CA GLY A 22 -1.75 0.94 5.35
C GLY A 22 -0.90 0.09 4.42
N LEU A 23 -0.91 0.38 3.11
CA LEU A 23 -0.12 -0.36 2.14
C LEU A 23 1.40 -0.18 2.31
N LYS A 24 1.86 0.97 2.81
CA LYS A 24 3.29 1.20 3.07
C LYS A 24 3.83 0.40 4.23
N ILE A 25 2.99 0.02 5.20
CA ILE A 25 3.39 -0.84 6.33
C ILE A 25 3.85 -2.22 5.82
N ILE A 26 3.26 -2.73 4.73
CA ILE A 26 3.65 -4.02 4.13
C ILE A 26 5.14 -4.02 3.75
N GLU A 27 5.66 -2.91 3.23
CA GLU A 27 7.07 -2.80 2.86
C GLU A 27 7.99 -2.83 4.09
N VAL A 28 7.52 -2.31 5.23
CA VAL A 28 8.26 -2.40 6.50
C VAL A 28 8.32 -3.84 6.98
N VAL A 29 7.21 -4.58 6.89
CA VAL A 29 7.15 -6.01 7.22
C VAL A 29 8.09 -6.81 6.31
N ARG A 30 8.01 -6.60 4.99
CA ARG A 30 8.89 -7.24 4.01
C ARG A 30 10.36 -7.00 4.32
N LYS A 31 10.76 -5.75 4.57
CA LYS A 31 12.16 -5.42 4.92
C LYS A 31 12.61 -6.06 6.21
N ARG A 32 11.72 -6.19 7.19
CA ARG A 32 12.02 -6.87 8.47
C ARG A 32 12.33 -8.35 8.24
N GLU A 33 11.51 -9.04 7.45
CA GLU A 33 11.74 -10.45 7.11
C GLU A 33 13.01 -10.64 6.28
N GLU A 34 13.22 -9.83 5.24
CA GLU A 34 14.43 -9.86 4.42
C GLU A 34 15.69 -9.64 5.27
N LEU A 35 15.64 -8.69 6.20
CA LEU A 35 16.75 -8.43 7.12
C LEU A 35 16.98 -9.60 8.08
N TYR A 36 15.91 -10.22 8.59
CA TYR A 36 16.01 -11.39 9.44
C TYR A 36 16.69 -12.55 8.70
N GLU A 37 16.29 -12.84 7.47
CA GLU A 37 16.93 -13.86 6.63
C GLU A 37 18.42 -13.57 6.40
N GLN A 38 18.76 -12.31 6.11
CA GLN A 38 20.16 -11.90 5.93
C GLN A 38 20.98 -12.08 7.21
N VAL A 39 20.43 -11.73 8.38
CA VAL A 39 21.09 -11.89 9.68
C VAL A 39 21.27 -13.38 10.01
N CYS A 40 20.26 -14.21 9.79
CA CYS A 40 20.35 -15.66 9.97
C CYS A 40 21.42 -16.26 9.05
N ALA A 41 21.47 -15.88 7.78
CA ALA A 41 22.50 -16.35 6.86
C ALA A 41 23.92 -15.98 7.33
N TRP A 42 24.11 -14.77 7.86
CA TRP A 42 25.37 -14.35 8.46
C TRP A 42 25.73 -15.16 9.71
N LYS A 43 24.76 -15.40 10.58
CA LYS A 43 24.95 -16.26 11.76
C LYS A 43 25.38 -17.66 11.35
N ASP A 44 24.69 -18.30 10.41
CA ASP A 44 25.01 -19.66 9.97
C ASP A 44 26.40 -19.75 9.32
N TYR A 45 26.81 -18.71 8.59
CA TYR A 45 28.17 -18.61 8.05
C TYR A 45 29.23 -18.48 9.16
N LEU A 46 29.00 -17.62 10.15
CA LEU A 46 29.93 -17.41 11.28
C LEU A 46 30.01 -18.62 12.21
N ASP A 47 28.91 -19.35 12.38
CA ASP A 47 28.82 -20.60 13.14
C ASP A 47 29.42 -21.80 12.37
N GLY A 48 29.88 -21.61 11.13
CA GLY A 48 30.45 -22.66 10.28
C GLY A 48 29.42 -23.67 9.75
N GLN A 49 28.12 -23.38 9.87
CA GLN A 49 27.04 -24.19 9.33
C GLN A 49 26.88 -24.01 7.81
N ASN A 50 27.39 -22.89 7.27
CA ASN A 50 27.39 -22.61 5.84
C ASN A 50 28.78 -22.11 5.38
N ASN A 51 29.29 -22.66 4.29
CA ASN A 51 30.61 -22.28 3.74
C ASN A 51 30.54 -21.11 2.75
N LYS A 52 29.33 -20.71 2.33
CA LYS A 52 29.15 -19.59 1.41
C LYS A 52 28.99 -18.29 2.17
N GLN A 53 29.89 -17.33 1.93
CA GLN A 53 29.79 -15.99 2.49
C GLN A 53 28.50 -15.29 2.01
N PRO A 54 27.64 -14.80 2.92
CA PRO A 54 26.45 -14.03 2.56
C PRO A 54 26.79 -12.64 2.05
N SER A 55 25.82 -12.00 1.37
CA SER A 55 25.97 -10.61 0.95
C SER A 55 25.98 -9.65 2.15
N ALA A 56 26.74 -8.56 2.03
CA ALA A 56 26.77 -7.52 3.06
C ALA A 56 25.39 -6.86 3.22
N ILE A 57 24.94 -6.73 4.47
CA ILE A 57 23.72 -5.99 4.81
C ILE A 57 24.02 -4.50 4.64
N LYS A 58 23.37 -3.87 3.67
CA LYS A 58 23.63 -2.45 3.33
C LYS A 58 22.94 -1.47 4.29
N SER A 59 21.86 -1.90 4.95
CA SER A 59 21.07 -1.07 5.86
C SER A 59 20.24 -1.94 6.80
N PHE A 60 20.11 -1.49 8.05
CA PHE A 60 19.21 -2.06 9.05
C PHE A 60 17.96 -1.19 9.26
N SER A 61 17.76 -0.16 8.42
CA SER A 61 16.65 0.78 8.57
C SER A 61 15.31 0.16 8.14
N LEU A 62 14.35 0.18 9.06
CA LEU A 62 12.96 -0.23 8.83
C LEU A 62 12.03 0.96 8.61
N GLN A 63 12.55 2.08 8.13
CA GLN A 63 11.74 3.28 7.87
C GLN A 63 10.67 3.01 6.80
N GLU A 64 9.49 3.60 7.02
CA GLU A 64 8.38 3.60 6.07
C GLU A 64 8.86 4.16 4.72
N PRO A 65 8.58 3.46 3.61
CA PRO A 65 8.99 3.96 2.29
C PRO A 65 8.18 5.19 1.88
N GLU A 66 8.80 6.07 1.09
CA GLU A 66 8.06 7.17 0.48
C GLU A 66 6.99 6.68 -0.50
N LYS A 67 7.27 5.56 -1.19
CA LYS A 67 6.43 4.98 -2.23
C LYS A 67 5.66 3.77 -1.72
N ILE A 68 4.44 3.61 -2.24
CA ILE A 68 3.64 2.41 -2.01
C ILE A 68 4.33 1.24 -2.73
N PRO A 69 4.43 0.05 -2.10
CA PRO A 69 5.01 -1.13 -2.74
C PRO A 69 4.24 -1.55 -4.00
N ASP A 70 4.91 -2.30 -4.88
CA ASP A 70 4.27 -2.85 -6.07
C ASP A 70 3.13 -3.81 -5.68
N VAL A 71 2.06 -3.84 -6.50
CA VAL A 71 0.91 -4.73 -6.28
C VAL A 71 1.33 -6.19 -6.08
N LYS A 72 2.37 -6.65 -6.79
CA LYS A 72 2.91 -8.01 -6.62
C LYS A 72 3.43 -8.28 -5.21
N VAL A 73 4.09 -7.28 -4.60
CA VAL A 73 4.59 -7.38 -3.23
C VAL A 73 3.41 -7.38 -2.26
N ILE A 74 2.46 -6.46 -2.44
CA ILE A 74 1.23 -6.39 -1.64
C ILE A 74 0.53 -7.75 -1.65
N SER A 75 0.33 -8.35 -2.83
CA SER A 75 -0.35 -9.64 -2.95
C SER A 75 0.44 -10.82 -2.39
N GLY A 76 1.77 -10.74 -2.39
CA GLY A 76 2.62 -11.78 -1.78
C GLY A 76 2.49 -11.84 -0.26
N TYR A 77 2.23 -10.70 0.38
CA TYR A 77 2.13 -10.59 1.83
C TYR A 77 0.70 -10.71 2.37
N MET A 78 -0.27 -10.18 1.62
CA MET A 78 -1.66 -10.06 2.07
C MET A 78 -2.64 -10.96 1.31
N GLY A 79 -2.14 -11.77 0.37
CA GLY A 79 -2.98 -12.56 -0.52
C GLY A 79 -3.65 -11.73 -1.62
N GLY A 80 -4.68 -12.29 -2.24
CA GLY A 80 -5.38 -11.63 -3.35
C GLY A 80 -6.23 -10.46 -2.85
N LEU A 81 -5.81 -9.23 -3.13
CA LEU A 81 -6.57 -8.00 -2.85
C LEU A 81 -7.09 -7.38 -4.15
N PRO A 82 -8.18 -7.90 -4.75
CA PRO A 82 -8.67 -7.45 -6.05
C PRO A 82 -9.10 -5.98 -6.04
N VAL A 83 -9.72 -5.48 -4.98
CA VAL A 83 -10.20 -4.09 -4.92
C VAL A 83 -9.02 -3.13 -4.78
N VAL A 84 -8.07 -3.41 -3.88
CA VAL A 84 -6.83 -2.63 -3.74
C VAL A 84 -6.05 -2.65 -5.05
N THR A 85 -5.94 -3.81 -5.71
CA THR A 85 -5.25 -3.95 -7.00
C THR A 85 -5.88 -3.05 -8.06
N GLU A 86 -7.21 -3.01 -8.13
CA GLU A 86 -7.93 -2.15 -9.06
C GLU A 86 -7.70 -0.66 -8.77
N ILE A 87 -7.78 -0.26 -7.49
CA ILE A 87 -7.55 1.13 -7.06
C ILE A 87 -6.13 1.59 -7.40
N MET A 88 -5.15 0.73 -7.16
CA MET A 88 -3.73 1.02 -7.33
C MET A 88 -3.24 0.88 -8.77
N ASN A 89 -4.07 0.35 -9.67
CA ASN A 89 -3.67 0.08 -11.04
C ASN A 89 -3.19 1.36 -11.75
N THR A 90 -2.02 1.25 -12.38
CA THR A 90 -1.38 2.34 -13.14
C THR A 90 -1.41 2.10 -14.64
N GLN A 91 -1.88 0.93 -15.09
CA GLN A 91 -1.86 0.53 -16.50
C GLN A 91 -3.27 0.46 -17.06
N SER A 92 -3.59 1.35 -17.99
CA SER A 92 -4.87 1.36 -18.70
C SER A 92 -5.15 0.07 -19.49
N LYS A 93 -4.11 -0.68 -19.87
CA LYS A 93 -4.24 -1.95 -20.60
C LYS A 93 -4.87 -3.07 -19.78
N ASN A 94 -4.73 -3.04 -18.45
CA ASN A 94 -5.14 -4.13 -17.56
C ASN A 94 -6.26 -3.73 -16.58
N GLY A 95 -6.90 -2.57 -16.80
CA GLY A 95 -7.99 -2.08 -15.96
C GLY A 95 -8.08 -0.56 -15.93
N SER A 96 -8.87 -0.05 -14.99
CA SER A 96 -9.16 1.38 -14.86
C SER A 96 -8.10 2.10 -14.02
N THR A 97 -7.49 3.17 -14.53
CA THR A 97 -6.64 4.11 -13.75
C THR A 97 -7.48 5.22 -13.09
N LYS A 98 -8.81 5.15 -13.24
CA LYS A 98 -9.78 6.19 -12.85
C LYS A 98 -9.57 6.69 -11.42
N TRP A 99 -9.38 5.78 -10.47
CA TRP A 99 -9.29 6.07 -9.03
C TRP A 99 -8.06 6.93 -8.71
N ARG A 100 -6.90 6.48 -9.18
CA ARG A 100 -5.62 7.18 -9.02
C ARG A 100 -5.56 8.49 -9.80
N ASP A 101 -6.05 8.50 -11.04
CA ASP A 101 -6.08 9.70 -11.87
C ASP A 101 -6.94 10.79 -11.23
N ARG A 102 -8.07 10.41 -10.65
CA ARG A 102 -8.93 11.33 -9.91
C ARG A 102 -8.20 11.92 -8.71
N ARG A 103 -7.52 11.11 -7.91
CA ARG A 103 -6.71 11.56 -6.77
C ARG A 103 -5.66 12.58 -7.21
N ASN A 104 -4.95 12.30 -8.30
CA ASN A 104 -3.92 13.20 -8.81
C ASN A 104 -4.50 14.53 -9.32
N ARG A 105 -5.65 14.50 -10.01
CA ARG A 105 -6.33 15.72 -10.45
C ARG A 105 -6.81 16.57 -9.27
N ILE A 106 -7.36 15.96 -8.23
CA ILE A 106 -7.77 16.68 -7.03
C ILE A 106 -6.54 17.30 -6.34
N ALA A 107 -5.49 16.49 -6.10
CA ALA A 107 -4.30 16.94 -5.37
C ALA A 107 -3.49 18.03 -6.09
N HIS A 108 -3.38 17.98 -7.42
CA HIS A 108 -2.54 18.91 -8.18
C HIS A 108 -3.31 20.02 -8.89
N GLN A 109 -4.59 19.82 -9.17
CA GLN A 109 -5.40 20.76 -9.98
C GLN A 109 -6.65 21.23 -9.24
N ALA A 110 -6.85 20.85 -7.97
CA ALA A 110 -8.05 21.16 -7.20
C ALA A 110 -9.35 20.80 -7.94
N ALA A 111 -9.32 19.71 -8.73
CA ALA A 111 -10.40 19.38 -9.65
C ALA A 111 -11.66 18.89 -8.90
N PRO A 112 -12.81 19.55 -9.03
CA PRO A 112 -14.02 19.19 -8.28
C PRO A 112 -14.65 17.89 -8.80
N PHE A 113 -15.45 17.21 -7.96
CA PHE A 113 -16.22 16.03 -8.36
C PHE A 113 -17.35 16.38 -9.32
N GLY A 114 -17.94 17.56 -9.16
CA GLY A 114 -19.01 18.07 -10.02
C GLY A 114 -20.39 17.51 -9.72
N SER A 115 -20.49 16.35 -9.06
CA SER A 115 -21.73 15.82 -8.49
C SER A 115 -21.46 14.99 -7.23
N ASN A 116 -22.45 14.90 -6.35
CA ASN A 116 -22.37 14.09 -5.14
C ASN A 116 -22.32 12.58 -5.46
N GLU A 117 -23.10 12.13 -6.44
CA GLU A 117 -23.09 10.73 -6.91
C GLU A 117 -21.70 10.26 -7.32
N LYS A 118 -20.95 11.13 -8.02
CA LYS A 118 -19.58 10.82 -8.42
C LYS A 118 -18.62 10.86 -7.25
N TYR A 119 -18.87 11.67 -6.23
CA TYR A 119 -18.09 11.61 -5.00
C TYR A 119 -18.32 10.27 -4.29
N GLU A 120 -19.58 9.88 -4.10
CA GLU A 120 -19.99 8.64 -3.42
C GLU A 120 -19.39 7.41 -4.11
N GLU A 121 -19.46 7.31 -5.44
CA GLU A 121 -18.85 6.20 -6.21
C GLU A 121 -17.36 6.03 -5.87
N PHE A 122 -16.62 7.15 -5.83
CA PHE A 122 -15.19 7.13 -5.56
C PHE A 122 -14.88 6.86 -4.10
N ARG A 123 -15.62 7.48 -3.18
CA ARG A 123 -15.52 7.26 -1.74
C ARG A 123 -15.72 5.79 -1.41
N ASP A 124 -16.83 5.21 -1.86
CA ASP A 124 -17.20 3.84 -1.52
C ASP A 124 -16.20 2.83 -2.05
N LYS A 125 -15.61 3.11 -3.23
CA LYS A 125 -14.52 2.29 -3.75
C LYS A 125 -13.30 2.29 -2.83
N ILE A 126 -12.86 3.46 -2.35
CA ILE A 126 -11.71 3.55 -1.44
C ILE A 126 -12.02 2.92 -0.10
N CYS A 127 -13.21 3.15 0.47
CA CYS A 127 -13.63 2.49 1.70
C CYS A 127 -13.61 0.96 1.55
N THR A 128 -14.16 0.43 0.45
CA THR A 128 -14.10 -1.01 0.17
C THR A 128 -12.66 -1.53 0.11
N GLY A 129 -11.74 -0.76 -0.48
CA GLY A 129 -10.31 -1.12 -0.50
C GLY A 129 -9.65 -1.07 0.88
N ILE A 130 -10.05 -0.12 1.73
CA ILE A 130 -9.60 -0.04 3.13
C ILE A 130 -10.11 -1.25 3.92
N ASP A 131 -11.40 -1.59 3.79
CA ASP A 131 -12.00 -2.74 4.47
C ASP A 131 -11.38 -4.07 4.00
N GLU A 132 -11.07 -4.20 2.71
CA GLU A 132 -10.37 -5.36 2.14
C GLU A 132 -8.96 -5.50 2.75
N MET A 133 -8.23 -4.38 2.86
CA MET A 133 -6.91 -4.34 3.48
C MET A 133 -6.97 -4.64 4.98
N GLU A 134 -7.93 -4.06 5.72
CA GLU A 134 -8.10 -4.29 7.16
C GLU A 134 -8.31 -5.77 7.46
N LYS A 135 -9.21 -6.43 6.71
CA LYS A 135 -9.44 -7.88 6.84
C LYS A 135 -8.17 -8.67 6.62
N ALA A 136 -7.42 -8.35 5.57
CA ALA A 136 -6.18 -9.06 5.27
C ALA A 136 -5.08 -8.82 6.31
N ILE A 137 -5.05 -7.66 6.98
CA ILE A 137 -4.15 -7.42 8.14
C ILE A 137 -4.55 -8.33 9.31
N ILE A 138 -5.85 -8.36 9.65
CA ILE A 138 -6.36 -9.19 10.75
C ILE A 138 -6.03 -10.67 10.50
N ASP A 139 -6.26 -11.15 9.28
CA ASP A 139 -5.98 -12.54 8.90
C ASP A 139 -4.48 -12.88 8.93
N TYR A 140 -3.59 -11.90 8.72
CA TYR A 140 -2.14 -12.09 8.79
C TYR A 140 -1.61 -12.15 10.24
N GLU A 141 -2.29 -11.50 11.19
CA GLU A 141 -1.91 -11.51 12.62
C GLU A 141 -2.42 -12.75 13.38
N THR A 142 -3.32 -13.54 12.79
CA THR A 142 -3.98 -14.70 13.42
C THR A 142 -3.36 -16.03 13.00
#